data_AF-A0A967XSN3-F1
#
_entry.id   AF-A0A967XSN3-F1
#
_cell.length_a   1.000
_cell.length_b   1.000
_cell.length_c   1.000
_cell.angle_alpha   90.00
_cell.angle_beta   90.00
_cell.angle_gamma   90.00
#
_symmetry.space_group_name_H-M   'P 1'
#
loop_
_entity.id
_entity.type
_entity.pdbx_description
1 polymer ?
#
loop_
_entity_poly.entity_id
_entity_poly.type
_entity_poly.pdbx_seq_one_letter_code
_entity_poly.pdbx_strand_id
1 'polypeptide(L)'
;MRLVKVFITTTIVMSFVAGCNTAQQPTRALYEAVLPANPHDKQVAVVEIATASCPDKPDCKWYQVKGTKVNKKTFTIWFLADANPFCARPRKNITFHRYILQEPSKSPIEYIDERTGKALLPLFNFVEELLPCAEGNNQNPIFEKGTYLGHPLIQKKVPEPTAFRPPSGITKLTLRSDLIIGTSRNFRDDGKGRKSRKDNYNFVPFTKENYDEMIAAGINYFTAKGKQVDWICRQAVFYDGFSPDIAFPEELYRSNFLGLQMFIDEPACRLAGKYPPGASLAKAIEMIHEHIGERVNSISYRNVLARNGINLGSLKLTEPAIPIWETYIGTSYYQMEANPFGLVQECRWRIDPNADSQQILMLQRINEEFDVDIPVNPHNLFMWFYAQMRGPARALNTKWGMSIYGQAEPHLRFPSMKLAYDMGAEFIWFWTSDHDHHVPYTEQLALARRMTDYAKTHPRPDLDKLRRAGTTAIVLPYGYTLPTVWQLFTWGTHIYPLDRKNRFDLTYKEVLSPAINEIAYCLKNKISYDVVPAGKAFDPVGYEKVVWIGEDGIVRSPVDDSLKPSK
;
A
#
# COMPACT_ATOMS: atom_id res chain seq x y z
N MET A 1 -84.06 -33.25 -0.35
CA MET A 1 -82.99 -32.82 0.58
C MET A 1 -81.79 -33.74 0.39
N ARG A 2 -80.95 -33.47 -0.61
CA ARG A 2 -79.69 -34.20 -0.88
C ARG A 2 -78.75 -33.22 -1.57
N LEU A 3 -77.64 -32.91 -0.91
CA LEU A 3 -76.55 -32.11 -1.45
C LEU A 3 -75.29 -32.93 -1.20
N VAL A 4 -74.80 -33.62 -2.23
CA VAL A 4 -73.50 -34.29 -2.24
C VAL A 4 -72.68 -33.57 -3.30
N LYS A 5 -71.71 -32.77 -2.83
CA LYS A 5 -70.71 -32.12 -3.67
C LYS A 5 -69.62 -33.14 -4.00
N VAL A 6 -69.37 -33.31 -5.29
CA VAL A 6 -68.27 -34.08 -5.87
C VAL A 6 -66.98 -33.27 -5.72
N PHE A 7 -65.97 -33.83 -5.05
CA PHE A 7 -64.60 -33.33 -5.08
C PHE A 7 -63.80 -34.15 -6.09
N ILE A 8 -63.25 -33.48 -7.10
CA ILE A 8 -62.17 -33.98 -7.95
C ILE A 8 -60.90 -33.29 -7.43
N THR A 9 -59.91 -34.06 -6.99
CA THR A 9 -58.59 -33.53 -6.65
C THR A 9 -57.54 -34.27 -7.47
N THR A 10 -56.91 -33.48 -8.34
CA THR A 10 -55.90 -33.86 -9.33
C THR A 10 -54.60 -34.28 -8.65
N THR A 11 -54.11 -35.48 -8.96
CA THR A 11 -52.78 -35.96 -8.57
C THR A 11 -51.71 -35.22 -9.38
N ILE A 12 -50.96 -34.33 -8.73
CA ILE A 12 -49.75 -33.73 -9.29
C ILE A 12 -48.59 -34.71 -9.05
N VAL A 13 -48.06 -35.26 -10.14
CA VAL A 13 -46.79 -36.01 -10.12
C VAL A 13 -45.66 -34.98 -10.05
N MET A 14 -45.04 -34.84 -8.88
CA MET A 14 -43.77 -34.11 -8.74
C MET A 14 -42.63 -34.98 -9.28
N SER A 15 -42.20 -34.70 -10.51
CA SER A 15 -40.93 -35.17 -11.02
C SER A 15 -39.80 -34.38 -10.35
N PHE A 16 -39.09 -35.00 -9.41
CA PHE A 16 -37.80 -34.52 -8.92
C PHE A 16 -36.80 -34.54 -10.08
N VAL A 17 -36.57 -33.40 -10.73
CA VAL A 17 -35.39 -33.20 -11.56
C VAL A 17 -34.23 -32.94 -10.59
N ALA A 18 -33.49 -34.00 -10.28
CA ALA A 18 -32.15 -33.85 -9.73
C ALA A 18 -31.33 -33.05 -10.75
N GLY A 19 -31.07 -31.78 -10.43
CA GLY A 19 -30.14 -30.96 -11.19
C GLY A 19 -28.75 -31.55 -11.10
N CYS A 20 -28.40 -32.44 -12.04
CA CYS A 20 -27.02 -32.76 -12.33
C CYS A 20 -26.32 -31.44 -12.67
N ASN A 21 -25.49 -30.94 -11.75
CA ASN A 21 -24.44 -30.00 -12.06
C ASN A 21 -23.52 -30.71 -13.07
N THR A 22 -23.82 -30.57 -14.36
CA THR A 22 -22.96 -31.06 -15.43
C THR A 22 -21.64 -30.31 -15.30
N ALA A 23 -20.62 -30.98 -14.78
CA ALA A 23 -19.25 -30.48 -14.74
C ALA A 23 -18.92 -29.98 -16.15
N GLN A 24 -18.78 -28.66 -16.28
CA GLN A 24 -18.58 -28.03 -17.58
C GLN A 24 -17.27 -28.56 -18.15
N GLN A 25 -17.32 -29.12 -19.36
CA GLN A 25 -16.16 -29.74 -19.98
C GLN A 25 -15.00 -28.75 -20.07
N PRO A 26 -13.74 -29.21 -19.91
CA PRO A 26 -12.59 -28.34 -20.08
C PRO A 26 -12.63 -27.70 -21.47
N THR A 27 -12.23 -26.44 -21.56
CA THR A 27 -12.17 -25.73 -22.85
C THR A 27 -10.75 -25.23 -23.08
N ARG A 28 -10.35 -25.12 -24.35
CA ARG A 28 -9.01 -24.68 -24.74
C ARG A 28 -9.08 -23.94 -26.08
N ALA A 29 -8.34 -22.86 -26.21
CA ALA A 29 -8.14 -22.20 -27.50
C ALA A 29 -6.73 -21.62 -27.62
N LEU A 30 -6.26 -21.59 -28.86
CA LEU A 30 -5.00 -21.00 -29.27
C LEU A 30 -5.28 -19.70 -30.00
N TYR A 31 -4.51 -18.67 -29.63
CA TYR A 31 -4.61 -17.32 -30.14
C TYR A 31 -3.27 -16.84 -30.67
N GLU A 32 -3.31 -16.00 -31.69
CA GLU A 32 -2.16 -15.23 -32.15
C GLU A 32 -2.36 -13.75 -31.81
N ALA A 33 -1.30 -13.13 -31.28
CA ALA A 33 -1.25 -11.70 -31.07
C ALA A 33 -0.86 -10.99 -32.38
N VAL A 34 -1.55 -9.90 -32.70
CA VAL A 34 -1.20 -9.04 -33.83
C VAL A 34 -0.07 -8.11 -33.41
N LEU A 35 1.16 -8.51 -33.72
CA LEU A 35 2.39 -7.80 -33.38
C LEU A 35 2.86 -6.87 -34.52
N PRO A 36 3.71 -5.86 -34.23
CA PRO A 36 4.35 -5.05 -35.27
C PRO A 36 5.25 -5.90 -36.18
N ALA A 37 5.61 -5.38 -37.35
CA ALA A 37 6.39 -6.10 -38.37
C ALA A 37 7.75 -6.64 -37.86
N ASN A 38 8.39 -5.91 -36.95
CA ASN A 38 9.65 -6.31 -36.31
C ASN A 38 9.44 -6.40 -34.78
N PRO A 39 8.79 -7.47 -34.29
CA PRO A 39 8.50 -7.57 -32.87
C PRO A 39 9.75 -7.90 -32.07
N HIS A 40 9.82 -7.37 -30.86
CA HIS A 40 10.90 -7.69 -29.93
C HIS A 40 10.80 -9.16 -29.49
N ASP A 41 11.93 -9.84 -29.33
CA ASP A 41 12.03 -11.27 -28.98
C ASP A 41 11.25 -11.68 -27.72
N LYS A 42 11.06 -10.72 -26.81
CA LYS A 42 10.32 -10.90 -25.54
C LYS A 42 8.81 -10.72 -25.65
N GLN A 43 8.28 -10.23 -26.77
CA GLN A 43 6.83 -10.08 -26.96
C GLN A 43 6.13 -11.43 -27.09
N VAL A 44 4.91 -11.52 -26.57
CA VAL A 44 4.09 -12.73 -26.66
C VAL A 44 3.42 -12.79 -28.02
N ALA A 45 3.75 -13.81 -28.80
CA ALA A 45 3.22 -14.01 -30.15
C ALA A 45 2.01 -14.94 -30.17
N VAL A 46 2.00 -15.94 -29.28
CA VAL A 46 0.94 -16.95 -29.20
C VAL A 46 0.49 -17.10 -27.77
N VAL A 47 -0.82 -17.16 -27.55
CA VAL A 47 -1.44 -17.36 -26.24
C VAL A 47 -2.34 -18.58 -26.30
N GLU A 48 -2.22 -19.45 -25.32
CA GLU A 48 -3.16 -20.52 -25.11
C GLU A 48 -3.95 -20.25 -23.83
N ILE A 49 -5.27 -20.27 -23.95
CA ILE A 49 -6.20 -20.13 -22.84
C ILE A 49 -6.88 -21.49 -22.65
N ALA A 50 -6.87 -21.99 -21.41
CA ALA A 50 -7.61 -23.19 -21.06
C ALA A 50 -8.38 -23.01 -19.75
N THR A 51 -9.52 -23.69 -19.63
CA THR A 51 -10.29 -23.78 -18.39
C THR A 51 -10.56 -25.22 -18.00
N ALA A 52 -10.61 -25.49 -16.69
CA ALA A 52 -10.93 -26.78 -16.13
C ALA A 52 -11.75 -26.63 -14.85
N SER A 53 -12.63 -27.59 -14.58
CA SER A 53 -13.38 -27.64 -13.32
C SER A 53 -12.46 -27.95 -12.13
N CYS A 54 -12.79 -27.44 -10.94
CA CYS A 54 -12.10 -27.78 -9.70
C CYS A 54 -12.98 -28.72 -8.85
N PRO A 55 -12.64 -30.01 -8.72
CA PRO A 55 -13.47 -30.96 -7.95
C PRO A 55 -13.69 -30.54 -6.49
N ASP A 56 -12.66 -29.97 -5.86
CA ASP A 56 -12.70 -29.55 -4.45
C ASP A 56 -13.49 -28.25 -4.22
N LYS A 57 -13.76 -27.48 -5.28
CA LYS A 57 -14.51 -26.21 -5.26
C LYS A 57 -15.36 -26.09 -6.52
N PRO A 58 -16.58 -26.67 -6.54
CA PRO A 58 -17.43 -26.71 -7.74
C PRO A 58 -17.81 -25.34 -8.30
N ASP A 59 -17.90 -24.32 -7.44
CA ASP A 59 -18.20 -22.93 -7.83
C ASP A 59 -16.98 -22.19 -8.42
N CYS A 60 -15.81 -22.84 -8.44
CA CYS A 60 -14.57 -22.26 -8.96
C CYS A 60 -14.07 -23.03 -10.18
N LYS A 61 -13.34 -22.31 -11.04
CA LYS A 61 -12.68 -22.87 -12.21
C LYS A 61 -11.19 -22.57 -12.19
N TRP A 62 -10.43 -23.56 -12.62
CA TRP A 62 -9.04 -23.36 -12.99
C TRP A 62 -8.98 -22.69 -14.35
N TYR A 63 -8.14 -21.67 -14.42
CA TYR A 63 -7.78 -20.99 -15.65
C TYR A 63 -6.27 -21.14 -15.86
N GLN A 64 -5.87 -21.37 -17.10
CA GLN A 64 -4.49 -21.38 -17.53
C GLN A 64 -4.34 -20.36 -18.66
N VAL A 65 -3.31 -19.52 -18.57
CA VAL A 65 -2.84 -18.69 -19.68
C VAL A 65 -1.38 -19.02 -19.92
N LYS A 66 -1.08 -19.61 -21.08
CA LYS A 66 0.28 -19.94 -21.51
C LYS A 66 0.68 -19.02 -22.65
N GLY A 67 1.68 -18.17 -22.40
CA GLY A 67 2.25 -17.28 -23.41
C GLY A 67 3.49 -17.90 -24.04
N THR A 68 3.56 -17.89 -25.37
CA THR A 68 4.75 -18.23 -26.15
C THR A 68 5.28 -16.96 -26.81
N LYS A 69 6.55 -16.64 -26.52
CA LYS A 69 7.21 -15.45 -27.04
C LYS A 69 7.70 -15.64 -28.47
N VAL A 70 8.09 -14.54 -29.12
CA VAL A 70 8.74 -14.55 -30.45
C VAL A 70 9.97 -15.47 -30.43
N ASN A 71 10.81 -15.39 -29.40
CA ASN A 71 11.97 -16.26 -29.20
C ASN A 71 11.65 -17.69 -28.72
N LYS A 72 10.38 -18.11 -28.78
CA LYS A 72 9.88 -19.45 -28.43
C LYS A 72 9.96 -19.83 -26.94
N LYS A 73 10.49 -18.97 -26.07
CA LYS A 73 10.38 -19.18 -24.63
C LYS A 73 8.91 -19.09 -24.21
N THR A 74 8.54 -19.87 -23.21
CA THR A 74 7.16 -19.93 -22.70
C THR A 74 7.10 -19.64 -21.22
N PHE A 75 6.05 -18.96 -20.81
CA PHE A 75 5.65 -18.84 -19.42
C PHE A 75 4.19 -19.29 -19.29
N THR A 76 3.76 -19.60 -18.08
CA THR A 76 2.37 -19.99 -17.84
C THR A 76 1.91 -19.47 -16.49
N ILE A 77 0.70 -18.93 -16.45
CA ILE A 77 0.01 -18.62 -15.21
C ILE A 77 -1.17 -19.56 -15.04
N TRP A 78 -1.42 -19.94 -13.79
CA TRP A 78 -2.64 -20.62 -13.38
C TRP A 78 -3.29 -19.85 -12.26
N PHE A 79 -4.61 -19.80 -12.26
CA PHE A 79 -5.35 -19.30 -11.13
C PHE A 79 -6.69 -20.00 -10.97
N LEU A 80 -7.14 -20.05 -9.72
CA LEU A 80 -8.45 -20.59 -9.34
C LEU A 80 -9.35 -19.41 -8.98
N ALA A 81 -10.43 -19.21 -9.73
CA ALA A 81 -11.34 -18.08 -9.54
C ALA A 81 -12.81 -18.53 -9.51
N ASP A 82 -13.65 -17.74 -8.84
CA ASP A 82 -15.11 -17.92 -8.72
C ASP A 82 -15.91 -17.34 -9.91
N ALA A 83 -15.24 -16.65 -10.83
CA ALA A 83 -15.85 -16.06 -12.01
C ALA A 83 -14.86 -15.97 -13.18
N ASN A 84 -15.39 -15.81 -14.40
CA ASN A 84 -14.59 -15.63 -15.62
C ASN A 84 -13.96 -14.23 -15.66
N PRO A 85 -12.62 -14.10 -15.62
CA PRO A 85 -11.97 -12.80 -15.70
C PRO A 85 -11.73 -12.31 -17.13
N PHE A 86 -11.96 -13.13 -18.17
CA PHE A 86 -11.59 -12.80 -19.55
C PHE A 86 -12.66 -12.03 -20.35
N CYS A 87 -13.72 -11.56 -19.70
CA CYS A 87 -14.78 -10.82 -20.38
C CYS A 87 -14.48 -9.31 -20.43
N ALA A 88 -15.05 -8.59 -21.40
CA ALA A 88 -14.82 -7.15 -21.58
C ALA A 88 -15.21 -6.29 -20.36
N ARG A 89 -16.13 -6.81 -19.53
CA ARG A 89 -16.61 -6.19 -18.31
C ARG A 89 -16.62 -7.25 -17.20
N PRO A 90 -15.45 -7.57 -16.63
CA PRO A 90 -15.38 -8.54 -15.55
C PRO A 90 -16.20 -8.06 -14.36
N ARG A 91 -16.71 -9.01 -13.57
CA ARG A 91 -17.33 -8.69 -12.28
C ARG A 91 -16.28 -7.94 -11.44
N LYS A 92 -16.71 -6.90 -10.72
CA LYS A 92 -15.77 -6.11 -9.91
C LYS A 92 -15.14 -6.89 -8.74
N ASN A 93 -15.79 -7.96 -8.29
CA ASN A 93 -15.42 -8.71 -7.09
C ASN A 93 -15.10 -10.18 -7.40
N ILE A 94 -14.21 -10.44 -8.37
CA ILE A 94 -13.71 -11.81 -8.62
C ILE A 94 -12.80 -12.22 -7.47
N THR A 95 -13.07 -13.35 -6.84
CA THR A 95 -12.20 -13.92 -5.83
C THR A 95 -11.20 -14.87 -6.46
N PHE A 96 -9.91 -14.57 -6.31
CA PHE A 96 -8.84 -15.47 -6.69
C PHE A 96 -8.39 -16.27 -5.46
N HIS A 97 -8.55 -17.59 -5.53
CA HIS A 97 -8.20 -18.50 -4.43
C HIS A 97 -6.78 -19.02 -4.50
N ARG A 98 -6.22 -19.15 -5.71
CA ARG A 98 -4.84 -19.58 -5.96
C ARG A 98 -4.28 -18.82 -7.15
N TYR A 99 -3.00 -18.48 -7.11
CA TYR A 99 -2.28 -17.82 -8.20
C TYR A 99 -0.87 -18.39 -8.32
N ILE A 100 -0.55 -18.93 -9.50
CA ILE A 100 0.69 -19.65 -9.77
C ILE A 100 1.32 -19.11 -11.04
N LEU A 101 2.61 -18.80 -11.00
CA LEU A 101 3.43 -18.39 -12.15
C LEU A 101 4.54 -19.41 -12.39
N GLN A 102 4.69 -19.84 -13.64
CA GLN A 102 5.86 -20.57 -14.11
C GLN A 102 6.56 -19.77 -15.21
N GLU A 103 7.76 -19.29 -14.90
CA GLU A 103 8.65 -18.60 -15.84
C GLU A 103 9.43 -19.61 -16.72
N PRO A 104 10.02 -19.18 -17.86
CA PRO A 104 10.74 -20.07 -18.75
C PRO A 104 11.85 -20.85 -18.04
N SER A 105 11.78 -22.19 -18.11
CA SER A 105 12.77 -23.10 -17.50
C SER A 105 12.95 -22.93 -15.98
N LYS A 106 11.95 -22.39 -15.28
CA LYS A 106 11.94 -22.28 -13.81
C LYS A 106 10.84 -23.15 -13.20
N SER A 107 10.98 -23.46 -11.91
CA SER A 107 9.92 -24.10 -11.13
C SER A 107 8.72 -23.16 -10.98
N PRO A 108 7.49 -23.69 -10.92
CA PRO A 108 6.30 -22.89 -10.65
C PRO A 108 6.34 -22.31 -9.23
N ILE A 109 5.90 -21.06 -9.10
CA ILE A 109 5.74 -20.35 -7.82
C ILE A 109 4.27 -20.05 -7.57
N GLU A 110 3.79 -20.33 -6.36
CA GLU A 110 2.49 -19.86 -5.86
C GLU A 110 2.69 -18.70 -4.90
N TYR A 111 1.99 -17.59 -5.14
CA TYR A 111 2.05 -16.39 -4.30
C TYR A 111 0.88 -16.37 -3.33
N ILE A 112 1.19 -16.33 -2.03
CA ILE A 112 0.22 -16.42 -0.95
C ILE A 112 0.40 -15.23 -0.03
N ASP A 113 -0.68 -14.54 0.27
CA ASP A 113 -0.70 -13.54 1.33
C ASP A 113 -0.72 -14.26 2.69
N GLU A 114 0.31 -14.03 3.52
CA GLU A 114 0.48 -14.73 4.81
C GLU A 114 -0.70 -14.50 5.76
N ARG A 115 -1.22 -13.26 5.80
CA ARG A 115 -2.28 -12.88 6.73
C ARG A 115 -3.62 -13.52 6.37
N THR A 116 -3.98 -13.49 5.09
CA THR A 116 -5.30 -13.95 4.64
C THR A 116 -5.30 -15.41 4.17
N GLY A 117 -4.14 -15.98 3.89
CA GLY A 117 -3.98 -17.29 3.27
C GLY A 117 -4.51 -17.37 1.83
N LYS A 118 -4.90 -16.22 1.23
CA LYS A 118 -5.45 -16.13 -0.12
C LYS A 118 -4.34 -15.92 -1.15
N ALA A 119 -4.70 -16.03 -2.43
CA ALA A 119 -3.79 -15.68 -3.51
C ALA A 119 -3.38 -14.21 -3.43
N LEU A 120 -2.08 -13.96 -3.48
CA LEU A 120 -1.56 -12.62 -3.68
C LEU A 120 -1.41 -12.38 -5.18
N LEU A 121 -2.08 -11.34 -5.71
CA LEU A 121 -2.11 -11.03 -7.13
C LEU A 121 -1.06 -9.96 -7.51
N PRO A 122 -0.64 -9.90 -8.78
CA PRO A 122 0.22 -8.83 -9.26
C PRO A 122 -0.44 -7.44 -9.23
N LEU A 123 0.35 -6.38 -9.10
CA LEU A 123 -0.16 -5.02 -8.83
C LEU A 123 -0.57 -4.19 -10.06
N PHE A 124 -0.14 -4.55 -11.26
CA PHE A 124 -0.37 -3.76 -12.48
C PHE A 124 -1.76 -4.01 -13.08
N ASN A 125 -2.83 -3.81 -12.30
CA ASN A 125 -4.23 -4.07 -12.67
C ASN A 125 -4.39 -5.46 -13.33
N PHE A 126 -4.12 -6.51 -12.56
CA PHE A 126 -3.96 -7.87 -13.04
C PHE A 126 -5.08 -8.32 -14.01
N VAL A 127 -6.34 -8.01 -13.71
CA VAL A 127 -7.46 -8.44 -14.57
C VAL A 127 -7.57 -7.59 -15.82
N GLU A 128 -7.46 -6.27 -15.70
CA GLU A 128 -7.72 -5.32 -16.78
C GLU A 128 -6.57 -5.21 -17.79
N GLU A 129 -5.32 -5.35 -17.33
CA GLU A 129 -4.13 -5.10 -18.14
C GLU A 129 -3.33 -6.38 -18.44
N LEU A 130 -3.32 -7.34 -17.49
CA LEU A 130 -2.44 -8.52 -17.60
C LEU A 130 -3.17 -9.79 -18.05
N LEU A 131 -4.50 -9.88 -17.95
CA LEU A 131 -5.23 -11.06 -18.46
C LEU A 131 -5.76 -10.83 -19.88
N PRO A 132 -5.93 -11.90 -20.69
CA PRO A 132 -6.62 -11.79 -21.97
C PRO A 132 -8.06 -11.27 -21.77
N CYS A 133 -8.47 -10.31 -22.58
CA CYS A 133 -9.77 -9.67 -22.48
C CYS A 133 -10.52 -9.79 -23.82
N ALA A 134 -11.70 -10.42 -23.81
CA ALA A 134 -12.54 -10.56 -24.98
C ALA A 134 -13.07 -9.20 -25.47
N GLU A 135 -13.26 -9.07 -26.78
CA GLU A 135 -14.02 -7.96 -27.35
C GLU A 135 -15.54 -8.19 -27.23
N GLY A 136 -16.30 -7.12 -27.03
CA GLY A 136 -17.76 -7.15 -26.98
C GLY A 136 -18.35 -7.82 -25.72
N ASN A 137 -19.58 -8.32 -25.82
CA ASN A 137 -20.32 -8.87 -24.68
C ASN A 137 -20.11 -10.37 -24.44
N ASN A 138 -18.95 -10.93 -24.81
CA ASN A 138 -18.70 -12.36 -24.62
C ASN A 138 -18.50 -12.71 -23.13
N GLN A 139 -19.33 -13.62 -22.62
CA GLN A 139 -19.27 -14.13 -21.25
C GLN A 139 -18.48 -15.44 -21.14
N ASN A 140 -18.16 -16.08 -22.26
CA ASN A 140 -17.40 -17.32 -22.29
C ASN A 140 -15.89 -17.04 -22.09
N PRO A 141 -15.15 -17.95 -21.42
CA PRO A 141 -13.70 -17.82 -21.29
C PRO A 141 -12.95 -17.90 -22.62
N ILE A 142 -13.57 -18.53 -23.62
CA ILE A 142 -13.04 -18.66 -24.97
C ILE A 142 -13.81 -17.71 -25.89
N PHE A 143 -13.08 -16.90 -26.64
CA PHE A 143 -13.58 -15.86 -27.53
C PHE A 143 -12.87 -15.87 -28.89
N GLU A 144 -13.44 -15.21 -29.90
CA GLU A 144 -12.84 -15.11 -31.25
C GLU A 144 -11.80 -13.99 -31.35
N LYS A 145 -12.08 -12.84 -30.73
CA LYS A 145 -11.22 -11.64 -30.75
C LYS A 145 -11.16 -11.00 -29.37
N GLY A 146 -10.02 -10.38 -29.07
CA GLY A 146 -9.75 -9.76 -27.79
C GLY A 146 -8.49 -8.90 -27.81
N THR A 147 -8.02 -8.53 -26.62
CA THR A 147 -6.74 -7.87 -26.40
C THR A 147 -5.95 -8.63 -25.34
N TYR A 148 -4.63 -8.69 -25.47
CA TYR A 148 -3.74 -9.21 -24.44
C TYR A 148 -2.40 -8.48 -24.47
N LEU A 149 -1.95 -8.01 -23.30
CA LEU A 149 -0.71 -7.23 -23.13
C LEU A 149 -0.61 -6.05 -24.11
N GLY A 150 -1.75 -5.38 -24.36
CA GLY A 150 -1.86 -4.23 -25.24
C GLY A 150 -1.98 -4.52 -26.75
N HIS A 151 -1.98 -5.79 -27.17
CA HIS A 151 -2.06 -6.18 -28.57
C HIS A 151 -3.38 -6.89 -28.90
N PRO A 152 -3.95 -6.70 -30.10
CA PRO A 152 -5.10 -7.47 -30.55
C PRO A 152 -4.79 -8.97 -30.54
N LEU A 153 -5.76 -9.77 -30.15
CA LEU A 153 -5.66 -11.22 -29.99
C LEU A 153 -6.73 -11.89 -30.86
N ILE A 154 -6.33 -12.79 -31.75
CA ILE A 154 -7.22 -13.47 -32.71
C ILE A 154 -7.16 -14.98 -32.48
N GLN A 155 -8.32 -15.61 -32.30
CA GLN A 155 -8.41 -17.06 -32.19
C GLN A 155 -8.01 -17.72 -33.51
N LYS A 156 -7.15 -18.73 -33.42
CA LYS A 156 -6.70 -19.52 -34.59
C LYS A 156 -7.23 -20.94 -34.57
N LYS A 157 -7.32 -21.52 -33.38
CA LYS A 157 -7.73 -22.92 -33.23
C LYS A 157 -8.42 -23.12 -31.89
N VAL A 158 -9.44 -23.96 -31.89
CA VAL A 158 -10.02 -24.55 -30.68
C VAL A 158 -9.63 -26.03 -30.70
N PRO A 159 -8.55 -26.43 -30.01
CA PRO A 159 -8.17 -27.84 -29.92
C PRO A 159 -9.21 -28.64 -29.12
N GLU A 160 -9.13 -29.96 -29.23
CA GLU A 160 -9.95 -30.85 -28.41
C GLU A 160 -9.79 -30.56 -26.90
N PRO A 161 -10.90 -30.55 -26.14
CA PRO A 161 -10.92 -30.46 -24.69
C PRO A 161 -9.91 -31.40 -24.04
N THR A 162 -8.82 -30.85 -23.50
CA THR A 162 -7.85 -31.61 -22.72
C THR A 162 -7.93 -31.12 -21.28
N ALA A 163 -8.27 -32.03 -20.35
CA ALA A 163 -8.20 -31.71 -18.93
C ALA A 163 -6.75 -31.37 -18.56
N PHE A 164 -6.53 -30.21 -17.94
CA PHE A 164 -5.25 -29.87 -17.34
C PHE A 164 -5.38 -29.85 -15.82
N ARG A 165 -4.24 -30.02 -15.15
CA ARG A 165 -4.10 -29.78 -13.71
C ARG A 165 -3.07 -28.67 -13.50
N PRO A 166 -3.14 -27.95 -12.37
CA PRO A 166 -2.03 -27.11 -11.93
C PRO A 166 -0.72 -27.92 -11.90
N PRO A 167 0.44 -27.26 -12.07
CA PRO A 167 1.71 -27.96 -12.17
C PRO A 167 2.10 -28.61 -10.83
N SER A 168 2.93 -29.64 -10.89
CA SER A 168 3.57 -30.24 -9.71
C SER A 168 4.83 -29.46 -9.31
N GLY A 169 5.36 -29.69 -8.10
CA GLY A 169 6.62 -29.09 -7.64
C GLY A 169 6.54 -27.57 -7.40
N ILE A 170 5.37 -27.08 -6.96
CA ILE A 170 5.12 -25.67 -6.67
C ILE A 170 5.91 -25.22 -5.44
N THR A 171 6.74 -24.20 -5.61
CA THR A 171 7.34 -23.44 -4.50
C THR A 171 6.34 -22.39 -4.02
N LYS A 172 6.01 -22.38 -2.74
CA LYS A 172 5.12 -21.36 -2.16
C LYS A 172 5.94 -20.17 -1.66
N LEU A 173 5.61 -18.97 -2.11
CA LEU A 173 6.08 -17.71 -1.55
C LEU A 173 4.98 -17.10 -0.69
N THR A 174 5.12 -17.25 0.62
CA THR A 174 4.20 -16.69 1.61
C THR A 174 4.70 -15.31 2.03
N LEU A 175 3.98 -14.28 1.62
CA LEU A 175 4.37 -12.87 1.69
C LEU A 175 3.53 -12.13 2.73
N ARG A 176 4.19 -11.37 3.60
CA ARG A 176 3.54 -10.63 4.67
C ARG A 176 3.16 -9.20 4.24
N SER A 177 1.94 -9.01 3.76
CA SER A 177 1.48 -7.70 3.27
C SER A 177 1.00 -6.73 4.37
N ASP A 178 0.79 -7.22 5.59
CA ASP A 178 0.30 -6.47 6.75
C ASP A 178 1.40 -5.88 7.62
N LEU A 179 2.64 -6.29 7.40
CA LEU A 179 3.84 -5.75 8.02
C LEU A 179 5.01 -5.80 7.03
N ILE A 180 5.34 -4.65 6.48
CA ILE A 180 6.41 -4.46 5.52
C ILE A 180 7.59 -3.81 6.24
N ILE A 181 8.64 -4.60 6.47
CA ILE A 181 9.91 -4.17 7.05
C ILE A 181 10.92 -4.01 5.92
N GLY A 182 11.47 -2.82 5.73
CA GLY A 182 12.24 -2.53 4.52
C GLY A 182 13.30 -1.44 4.64
N THR A 183 14.09 -1.35 3.58
CA THR A 183 15.01 -0.24 3.32
C THR A 183 14.91 0.19 1.87
N SER A 184 15.05 1.49 1.63
CA SER A 184 14.92 2.13 0.31
C SER A 184 16.23 2.17 -0.47
N ARG A 185 17.23 1.38 -0.06
CA ARG A 185 18.58 1.36 -0.62
C ARG A 185 19.00 -0.07 -0.90
N ASN A 186 19.87 -0.22 -1.88
CA ASN A 186 20.43 -1.50 -2.30
C ASN A 186 21.92 -1.65 -1.90
N PHE A 187 22.30 -0.98 -0.81
CA PHE A 187 23.63 -0.93 -0.23
C PHE A 187 23.55 -0.77 1.29
N ARG A 188 24.67 -1.04 1.98
CA ARG A 188 24.87 -0.81 3.41
C ARG A 188 26.14 -0.02 3.68
N ASP A 189 26.32 0.43 4.91
CA ASP A 189 27.63 0.88 5.36
C ASP A 189 28.65 -0.27 5.38
N ASP A 190 29.94 0.07 5.29
CA ASP A 190 31.05 -0.87 5.30
C ASP A 190 31.37 -1.47 6.69
N GLY A 191 30.61 -1.09 7.74
CA GLY A 191 30.78 -1.53 9.12
C GLY A 191 31.91 -0.84 9.88
N LYS A 192 32.62 0.14 9.29
CA LYS A 192 33.72 0.88 9.95
C LYS A 192 33.25 2.16 10.62
N GLY A 193 31.95 2.47 10.51
CA GLY A 193 31.39 3.71 11.00
C GLY A 193 31.83 4.93 10.19
N ARG A 194 31.72 6.10 10.80
CA ARG A 194 32.12 7.40 10.23
C ARG A 194 33.20 8.04 11.10
N LYS A 195 34.06 8.86 10.49
CA LYS A 195 35.17 9.53 11.19
C LYS A 195 34.68 10.61 12.16
N SER A 196 33.68 11.39 11.74
CA SER A 196 33.04 12.41 12.55
C SER A 196 31.53 12.45 12.29
N ARG A 197 30.79 13.22 13.10
CA ARG A 197 29.33 13.36 12.96
C ARG A 197 28.87 14.04 11.65
N LYS A 198 29.73 14.80 11.00
CA LYS A 198 29.40 15.50 9.75
C LYS A 198 29.77 14.69 8.51
N ASP A 199 30.52 13.61 8.68
CA ASP A 199 30.95 12.76 7.57
C ASP A 199 29.86 11.75 7.20
N ASN A 200 29.80 11.44 5.90
CA ASN A 200 29.03 10.32 5.40
C ASN A 200 29.70 8.99 5.77
N TYR A 201 28.88 7.94 5.88
CA TYR A 201 29.37 6.57 5.90
C TYR A 201 29.96 6.18 4.54
N ASN A 202 30.90 5.24 4.54
CA ASN A 202 31.29 4.55 3.31
C ASN A 202 30.26 3.47 3.01
N PHE A 203 29.79 3.40 1.77
CA PHE A 203 28.75 2.45 1.37
C PHE A 203 29.29 1.38 0.42
N VAL A 204 28.81 0.16 0.61
CA VAL A 204 29.08 -0.99 -0.27
C VAL A 204 27.76 -1.60 -0.75
N PRO A 205 27.64 -1.98 -2.04
CA PRO A 205 26.44 -2.64 -2.54
C PRO A 205 26.14 -3.92 -1.75
N PHE A 206 24.86 -4.24 -1.56
CA PHE A 206 24.49 -5.52 -0.97
C PHE A 206 24.96 -6.68 -1.84
N THR A 207 25.52 -7.69 -1.19
CA THR A 207 25.79 -9.01 -1.79
C THR A 207 24.58 -9.93 -1.62
N LYS A 208 24.59 -11.09 -2.27
CA LYS A 208 23.55 -12.11 -2.09
C LYS A 208 23.43 -12.53 -0.61
N GLU A 209 24.57 -12.70 0.07
CA GLU A 209 24.64 -13.10 1.47
C GLU A 209 24.04 -12.03 2.39
N ASN A 210 24.17 -10.74 2.04
CA ASN A 210 23.48 -9.68 2.77
C ASN A 210 21.97 -9.77 2.62
N TYR A 211 21.45 -10.04 1.41
CA TYR A 211 20.02 -10.29 1.25
C TYR A 211 19.56 -11.50 2.06
N ASP A 212 20.28 -12.62 2.00
CA ASP A 212 19.95 -13.82 2.79
C ASP A 212 19.92 -13.52 4.30
N GLU A 213 20.89 -12.74 4.82
CA GLU A 213 20.95 -12.31 6.22
C GLU A 213 19.80 -11.37 6.60
N MET A 214 19.48 -10.39 5.76
CA MET A 214 18.38 -9.44 5.98
C MET A 214 17.02 -10.13 5.98
N ILE A 215 16.81 -11.07 5.05
CA ILE A 215 15.59 -11.90 4.98
C ILE A 215 15.47 -12.74 6.25
N ALA A 216 16.56 -13.39 6.70
CA ALA A 216 16.58 -14.15 7.93
C ALA A 216 16.33 -13.28 9.18
N ALA A 217 16.73 -12.00 9.15
CA ALA A 217 16.43 -11.03 10.18
C ALA A 217 14.97 -10.54 10.16
N GLY A 218 14.20 -10.85 9.12
CA GLY A 218 12.80 -10.50 8.98
C GLY A 218 12.51 -9.25 8.13
N ILE A 219 13.53 -8.72 7.44
CA ILE A 219 13.33 -7.68 6.42
C ILE A 219 12.70 -8.35 5.19
N ASN A 220 11.58 -7.80 4.71
CA ASN A 220 10.77 -8.41 3.65
C ASN A 220 10.45 -7.44 2.50
N TYR A 221 11.13 -6.30 2.43
CA TYR A 221 11.05 -5.35 1.32
C TYR A 221 12.43 -4.82 0.95
N PHE A 222 12.75 -4.82 -0.35
CA PHE A 222 14.04 -4.37 -0.85
C PHE A 222 13.95 -3.55 -2.14
N THR A 223 14.75 -2.49 -2.23
CA THR A 223 15.17 -1.96 -3.53
C THR A 223 16.27 -2.84 -4.11
N ALA A 224 16.14 -3.26 -5.38
CA ALA A 224 17.11 -4.10 -6.07
C ALA A 224 17.38 -3.63 -7.50
N LYS A 225 18.63 -3.77 -7.96
CA LYS A 225 19.04 -3.39 -9.32
C LYS A 225 19.93 -4.46 -9.95
N GLY A 226 19.75 -4.68 -11.26
CA GLY A 226 20.57 -5.62 -12.01
C GLY A 226 20.51 -7.03 -11.43
N LYS A 227 21.68 -7.64 -11.19
CA LYS A 227 21.80 -9.00 -10.63
C LYS A 227 21.13 -9.17 -9.26
N GLN A 228 20.95 -8.10 -8.50
CA GLN A 228 20.26 -8.17 -7.20
C GLN A 228 18.81 -8.66 -7.35
N VAL A 229 18.15 -8.29 -8.46
CA VAL A 229 16.79 -8.77 -8.76
C VAL A 229 16.78 -10.29 -8.90
N ASP A 230 17.79 -10.87 -9.56
CA ASP A 230 17.88 -12.32 -9.76
C ASP A 230 18.06 -13.08 -8.44
N TRP A 231 18.62 -12.44 -7.42
CA TRP A 231 18.81 -13.04 -6.09
C TRP A 231 17.51 -13.11 -5.28
N ILE A 232 16.62 -12.11 -5.43
CA ILE A 232 15.47 -11.93 -4.54
C ILE A 232 14.09 -12.13 -5.19
N CYS A 233 13.96 -12.03 -6.51
CA CYS A 233 12.64 -12.07 -7.18
C CYS A 233 11.87 -13.37 -6.95
N ARG A 234 12.56 -14.44 -6.55
CA ARG A 234 11.99 -15.76 -6.21
C ARG A 234 12.06 -16.09 -4.71
N GLN A 235 12.31 -15.09 -3.87
CA GLN A 235 12.26 -15.19 -2.41
C GLN A 235 10.93 -14.64 -1.88
N ALA A 236 10.54 -15.02 -0.66
CA ALA A 236 9.29 -14.60 -0.02
C ALA A 236 9.36 -13.16 0.52
N VAL A 237 9.80 -12.23 -0.32
CA VAL A 237 9.96 -10.80 -0.02
C VAL A 237 9.51 -9.95 -1.20
N PHE A 238 9.07 -8.73 -0.90
CA PHE A 238 8.72 -7.72 -1.86
C PHE A 238 9.95 -6.98 -2.38
N TYR A 239 9.89 -6.49 -3.62
CA TYR A 239 10.95 -5.65 -4.16
C TYR A 239 10.47 -4.59 -5.14
N ASP A 240 11.22 -3.50 -5.20
CA ASP A 240 11.17 -2.49 -6.26
C ASP A 240 12.48 -2.47 -7.07
N GLY A 241 12.42 -1.91 -8.27
CA GLY A 241 13.53 -1.80 -9.20
C GLY A 241 13.57 -2.92 -10.24
N PHE A 242 14.61 -2.93 -11.09
CA PHE A 242 14.64 -3.80 -12.27
C PHE A 242 16.05 -4.24 -12.65
N SER A 243 16.12 -5.32 -13.43
CA SER A 243 17.34 -5.76 -14.12
C SER A 243 17.37 -5.20 -15.54
N PRO A 244 18.54 -4.76 -16.07
CA PRO A 244 18.66 -4.39 -17.48
C PRO A 244 18.18 -5.48 -18.44
N ASP A 245 18.36 -6.76 -18.09
CA ASP A 245 17.75 -7.87 -18.82
C ASP A 245 16.31 -8.12 -18.34
N ILE A 246 15.40 -7.20 -18.66
CA ILE A 246 14.02 -7.22 -18.13
C ILE A 246 13.32 -8.52 -18.48
N ALA A 247 12.80 -9.23 -17.47
CA ALA A 247 11.99 -10.43 -17.66
C ALA A 247 10.56 -10.07 -18.09
N PHE A 248 10.37 -9.66 -19.35
CA PHE A 248 9.05 -9.29 -19.87
C PHE A 248 8.35 -10.47 -20.57
N PRO A 249 7.06 -10.74 -20.30
CA PRO A 249 6.18 -10.05 -19.33
C PRO A 249 6.20 -10.67 -17.92
N GLU A 250 7.04 -11.66 -17.64
CA GLU A 250 7.01 -12.43 -16.39
C GLU A 250 7.11 -11.58 -15.12
N GLU A 251 7.92 -10.52 -15.13
CA GLU A 251 8.08 -9.60 -14.01
C GLU A 251 6.76 -8.91 -13.63
N LEU A 252 5.91 -8.58 -14.61
CA LEU A 252 4.56 -8.04 -14.36
C LEU A 252 3.63 -9.04 -13.67
N TYR A 253 3.92 -10.34 -13.78
CA TYR A 253 3.16 -11.42 -13.15
C TYR A 253 3.74 -11.84 -11.79
N ARG A 254 4.80 -11.20 -11.31
CA ARG A 254 5.34 -11.47 -9.98
C ARG A 254 4.56 -10.67 -8.95
N SER A 255 3.82 -11.34 -8.06
CA SER A 255 3.07 -10.65 -7.01
C SER A 255 3.94 -9.95 -5.97
N ASN A 256 5.24 -10.25 -5.95
CA ASN A 256 6.22 -9.60 -5.09
C ASN A 256 7.00 -8.46 -5.78
N PHE A 257 6.72 -8.17 -7.06
CA PHE A 257 7.28 -7.00 -7.74
C PHE A 257 6.35 -5.80 -7.57
N LEU A 258 6.87 -4.71 -6.99
CA LEU A 258 6.10 -3.52 -6.61
C LEU A 258 6.32 -2.31 -7.52
N GLY A 259 6.99 -2.51 -8.67
CA GLY A 259 7.31 -1.44 -9.61
C GLY A 259 8.69 -0.84 -9.38
N LEU A 260 8.86 0.44 -9.72
CA LEU A 260 10.19 1.07 -9.76
C LEU A 260 10.56 1.93 -8.57
N GLN A 261 9.62 2.19 -7.67
CA GLN A 261 9.79 3.16 -6.60
C GLN A 261 9.12 2.68 -5.32
N MET A 262 9.77 2.93 -4.18
CA MET A 262 9.25 2.56 -2.88
C MET A 262 8.22 3.54 -2.32
N PHE A 263 8.34 4.84 -2.61
CA PHE A 263 7.48 5.88 -2.07
C PHE A 263 7.50 7.19 -2.87
N ILE A 264 6.47 8.01 -2.69
CA ILE A 264 6.46 9.42 -3.08
C ILE A 264 7.21 10.24 -2.02
N ASP A 265 8.22 10.99 -2.46
CA ASP A 265 9.20 11.64 -1.57
C ASP A 265 8.76 13.06 -1.12
N GLU A 266 8.38 13.16 0.15
CA GLU A 266 8.10 14.34 0.98
C GLU A 266 7.33 15.49 0.31
N PRO A 267 6.09 15.29 -0.19
CA PRO A 267 5.33 16.35 -0.86
C PRO A 267 5.25 17.66 -0.08
N ALA A 268 4.95 17.63 1.23
CA ALA A 268 4.83 18.86 2.02
C ALA A 268 6.19 19.53 2.25
N CYS A 269 7.25 18.75 2.51
CA CYS A 269 8.61 19.29 2.63
C CYS A 269 9.10 19.92 1.32
N ARG A 270 8.84 19.27 0.18
CA ARG A 270 9.22 19.77 -1.15
C ARG A 270 8.50 21.05 -1.53
N LEU A 271 7.34 21.33 -0.92
CA LEU A 271 6.56 22.55 -1.08
C LEU A 271 6.85 23.61 -0.01
N ALA A 272 7.52 23.25 1.09
CA ALA A 272 7.97 24.22 2.09
C ALA A 272 8.84 25.30 1.42
N GLY A 273 8.52 26.57 1.66
CA GLY A 273 9.14 27.73 1.01
C GLY A 273 8.68 28.03 -0.42
N LYS A 274 7.81 27.21 -1.02
CA LYS A 274 7.25 27.44 -2.38
C LYS A 274 5.84 27.97 -2.38
N TYR A 275 5.17 27.98 -1.23
CA TYR A 275 3.85 28.56 -1.13
C TYR A 275 3.90 30.08 -1.38
N PRO A 276 2.96 30.64 -2.16
CA PRO A 276 2.89 32.09 -2.33
C PRO A 276 2.73 32.82 -0.99
N PRO A 277 3.36 34.00 -0.82
CA PRO A 277 3.11 34.84 0.35
C PRO A 277 1.60 35.12 0.54
N GLY A 278 1.10 34.94 1.76
CA GLY A 278 -0.33 35.12 2.07
C GLY A 278 -1.27 34.04 1.55
N ALA A 279 -0.77 32.95 0.94
CA ALA A 279 -1.63 31.88 0.46
C ALA A 279 -2.52 31.29 1.57
N SER A 280 -3.76 30.98 1.21
CA SER A 280 -4.73 30.36 2.12
C SER A 280 -4.35 28.91 2.43
N LEU A 281 -4.91 28.36 3.51
CA LEU A 281 -4.76 26.94 3.84
C LEU A 281 -5.30 26.05 2.71
N ALA A 282 -6.41 26.46 2.08
CA ALA A 282 -6.98 25.76 0.92
C ALA A 282 -6.02 25.73 -0.27
N LYS A 283 -5.32 26.83 -0.57
CA LYS A 283 -4.32 26.84 -1.65
C LYS A 283 -3.12 25.95 -1.33
N ALA A 284 -2.72 25.87 -0.06
CA ALA A 284 -1.65 24.96 0.34
C ALA A 284 -2.03 23.48 0.12
N ILE A 285 -3.28 23.11 0.42
CA ILE A 285 -3.83 21.77 0.15
C ILE A 285 -3.89 21.48 -1.34
N GLU A 286 -4.40 22.43 -2.14
CA GLU A 286 -4.44 22.31 -3.60
C GLU A 286 -3.05 22.01 -4.18
N MET A 287 -2.03 22.77 -3.75
CA MET A 287 -0.64 22.56 -4.21
C MET A 287 -0.09 21.19 -3.78
N ILE A 288 -0.44 20.69 -2.59
CA ILE A 288 -0.08 19.34 -2.15
C ILE A 288 -0.73 18.29 -3.06
N HIS A 289 -2.02 18.44 -3.37
CA HIS A 289 -2.75 17.51 -4.23
C HIS A 289 -2.20 17.51 -5.66
N GLU A 290 -1.91 18.69 -6.22
CA GLU A 290 -1.28 18.83 -7.54
C GLU A 290 0.07 18.12 -7.58
N HIS A 291 0.95 18.37 -6.59
CA HIS A 291 2.27 17.75 -6.53
C HIS A 291 2.22 16.22 -6.42
N ILE A 292 1.25 15.68 -5.66
CA ILE A 292 1.05 14.23 -5.53
C ILE A 292 0.47 13.66 -6.83
N GLY A 293 -0.52 14.33 -7.43
CA GLY A 293 -1.19 13.89 -8.65
C GLY A 293 -0.26 13.74 -9.85
N GLU A 294 0.77 14.59 -9.97
CA GLU A 294 1.84 14.45 -10.96
C GLU A 294 2.63 13.14 -10.83
N ARG A 295 2.74 12.59 -9.61
CA ARG A 295 3.52 11.38 -9.33
C ARG A 295 2.70 10.10 -9.37
N VAL A 296 1.44 10.13 -8.91
CA VAL A 296 0.55 8.95 -8.88
C VAL A 296 0.22 8.43 -10.28
N ASN A 297 0.24 9.30 -11.29
CA ASN A 297 -0.06 8.93 -12.68
C ASN A 297 1.20 8.60 -13.51
N SER A 298 2.32 8.28 -12.85
CA SER A 298 3.57 7.93 -13.52
C SER A 298 3.43 6.64 -14.34
N ILE A 299 4.09 6.62 -15.50
CA ILE A 299 4.21 5.47 -16.40
C ILE A 299 5.69 5.10 -16.58
N SER A 300 6.47 5.19 -15.52
CA SER A 300 7.93 5.08 -15.57
C SER A 300 8.39 3.69 -16.05
N TYR A 301 7.79 2.61 -15.57
CA TYR A 301 8.09 1.25 -15.99
C TYR A 301 7.69 0.99 -17.44
N ARG A 302 6.54 1.53 -17.88
CA ARG A 302 6.16 1.55 -19.31
C ARG A 302 7.27 2.18 -20.16
N ASN A 303 7.79 3.33 -19.73
CA ASN A 303 8.85 4.03 -20.45
C ASN A 303 10.16 3.23 -20.46
N VAL A 304 10.49 2.54 -19.36
CA VAL A 304 11.65 1.63 -19.30
C VAL A 304 11.50 0.49 -20.31
N LEU A 305 10.34 -0.16 -20.35
CA LEU A 305 10.07 -1.24 -21.32
C LEU A 305 10.14 -0.75 -22.77
N ALA A 306 9.54 0.41 -23.08
CA ALA A 306 9.57 0.99 -24.41
C ALA A 306 10.99 1.37 -24.87
N ARG A 307 11.81 1.93 -23.97
CA ARG A 307 13.24 2.23 -24.24
C ARG A 307 14.07 0.96 -24.51
N ASN A 308 13.62 -0.18 -24.00
CA ASN A 308 14.21 -1.50 -24.30
C ASN A 308 13.59 -2.14 -25.56
N GLY A 309 12.92 -1.37 -26.41
CA GLY A 309 12.38 -1.84 -27.69
C GLY A 309 11.11 -2.68 -27.59
N ILE A 310 10.52 -2.84 -26.40
CA ILE A 310 9.28 -3.62 -26.23
C ILE A 310 8.11 -2.75 -26.67
N ASN A 311 7.39 -3.19 -27.70
CA ASN A 311 6.15 -2.56 -28.10
C ASN A 311 5.01 -3.02 -27.18
N LEU A 312 4.37 -2.07 -26.50
CA LEU A 312 3.36 -2.31 -25.48
C LEU A 312 1.92 -2.07 -25.98
N GLY A 313 1.74 -1.68 -27.24
CA GLY A 313 0.44 -1.35 -27.81
C GLY A 313 -0.40 -0.44 -26.89
N SER A 314 -1.63 -0.85 -26.61
CA SER A 314 -2.60 -0.14 -25.77
C SER A 314 -2.43 -0.37 -24.25
N LEU A 315 -1.49 -1.22 -23.81
CA LEU A 315 -1.24 -1.48 -22.40
C LEU A 315 -0.93 -0.16 -21.68
N LYS A 316 -1.43 0.10 -20.48
CA LYS A 316 -1.19 1.38 -19.78
C LYS A 316 0.00 1.31 -18.83
N LEU A 317 0.08 0.26 -18.02
CA LEU A 317 1.08 0.08 -16.96
C LEU A 317 1.29 1.36 -16.12
N THR A 318 0.20 1.92 -15.59
CA THR A 318 0.30 2.93 -14.52
C THR A 318 1.04 2.31 -13.34
N GLU A 319 1.97 3.05 -12.74
CA GLU A 319 2.70 2.56 -11.57
C GLU A 319 1.74 2.14 -10.45
N PRO A 320 2.06 1.08 -9.70
CA PRO A 320 1.28 0.71 -8.52
C PRO A 320 1.21 1.87 -7.53
N ALA A 321 0.14 1.90 -6.74
CA ALA A 321 0.04 2.83 -5.64
C ALA A 321 1.14 2.54 -4.60
N ILE A 322 1.87 3.58 -4.21
CA ILE A 322 2.98 3.54 -3.25
C ILE A 322 2.70 4.57 -2.14
N PRO A 323 3.21 4.37 -0.92
CA PRO A 323 2.93 5.30 0.16
C PRO A 323 3.76 6.58 -0.02
N ILE A 324 3.37 7.60 0.72
CA ILE A 324 4.12 8.84 0.83
C ILE A 324 5.12 8.71 1.98
N TRP A 325 6.33 9.18 1.79
CA TRP A 325 7.32 9.35 2.84
C TRP A 325 7.35 10.80 3.27
N GLU A 326 7.16 11.10 4.56
CA GLU A 326 6.93 12.48 5.01
C GLU A 326 7.53 12.83 6.37
N THR A 327 7.99 14.08 6.47
CA THR A 327 8.42 14.74 7.71
C THR A 327 7.30 15.57 8.34
N TYR A 328 6.50 16.29 7.53
CA TYR A 328 5.37 17.14 7.97
C TYR A 328 4.06 16.35 8.16
N ILE A 329 4.04 15.44 9.11
CA ILE A 329 2.89 14.53 9.32
C ILE A 329 1.57 15.20 9.72
N GLY A 330 1.58 16.46 10.16
CA GLY A 330 0.34 17.20 10.40
C GLY A 330 -0.51 17.35 9.14
N THR A 331 0.09 17.22 7.96
CA THR A 331 -0.59 17.25 6.66
C THR A 331 -1.10 15.87 6.18
N SER A 332 -0.98 14.82 7.01
CA SER A 332 -1.23 13.43 6.58
C SER A 332 -2.61 13.23 5.93
N TYR A 333 -3.65 13.88 6.45
CA TYR A 333 -5.00 13.79 5.87
C TYR A 333 -5.04 14.27 4.43
N TYR A 334 -4.53 15.47 4.14
CA TYR A 334 -4.56 16.04 2.79
C TYR A 334 -3.72 15.21 1.81
N GLN A 335 -2.59 14.68 2.29
CA GLN A 335 -1.74 13.81 1.47
C GLN A 335 -2.39 12.46 1.15
N MET A 336 -3.06 11.85 2.13
CA MET A 336 -3.80 10.61 1.93
C MET A 336 -5.09 10.82 1.12
N GLU A 337 -5.67 12.02 1.14
CA GLU A 337 -6.81 12.36 0.28
C GLU A 337 -6.40 12.38 -1.20
N ALA A 338 -5.20 12.89 -1.51
CA ALA A 338 -4.63 12.88 -2.87
C ALA A 338 -4.05 11.52 -3.29
N ASN A 339 -3.50 10.74 -2.35
CA ASN A 339 -2.97 9.40 -2.59
C ASN A 339 -3.52 8.42 -1.54
N PRO A 340 -4.66 7.77 -1.80
CA PRO A 340 -5.33 6.89 -0.83
C PRO A 340 -4.68 5.51 -0.71
N PHE A 341 -3.34 5.48 -0.58
CA PHE A 341 -2.57 4.27 -0.33
C PHE A 341 -2.00 4.25 1.09
N GLY A 342 -1.26 5.30 1.46
CA GLY A 342 -0.78 5.47 2.83
C GLY A 342 0.40 6.43 2.96
N LEU A 343 0.87 6.59 4.20
CA LEU A 343 1.95 7.52 4.56
C LEU A 343 2.91 6.88 5.58
N VAL A 344 4.19 7.23 5.50
CA VAL A 344 5.27 6.76 6.37
C VAL A 344 5.99 7.97 6.94
N GLN A 345 6.05 8.06 8.28
CA GLN A 345 6.72 9.16 8.97
C GLN A 345 8.23 8.95 9.12
N GLU A 346 9.01 10.00 8.89
CA GLU A 346 10.39 10.10 9.37
C GLU A 346 10.50 10.23 10.90
N CYS A 347 11.01 9.20 11.57
CA CYS A 347 11.11 9.20 13.03
C CYS A 347 12.54 9.48 13.50
N ARG A 348 12.70 10.69 14.06
CA ARG A 348 13.96 11.22 14.62
C ARG A 348 13.85 11.43 16.13
N TRP A 349 13.38 10.40 16.85
CA TRP A 349 12.97 10.49 18.25
C TRP A 349 14.04 11.09 19.16
N ARG A 350 13.66 12.12 19.92
CA ARG A 350 14.48 12.74 20.96
C ARG A 350 13.61 13.01 22.19
N ILE A 351 14.14 12.72 23.36
CA ILE A 351 13.49 13.06 24.62
C ILE A 351 14.46 13.55 25.70
N ASP A 352 15.76 13.28 25.54
CA ASP A 352 16.78 13.78 26.45
C ASP A 352 16.99 15.29 26.22
N PRO A 353 16.72 16.16 27.22
CA PRO A 353 16.94 17.59 27.09
C PRO A 353 18.43 17.96 26.92
N ASN A 354 19.34 17.05 27.24
CA ASN A 354 20.78 17.23 27.08
C ASN A 354 21.30 16.73 25.73
N ALA A 355 20.41 16.26 24.84
CA ALA A 355 20.83 15.84 23.51
C ALA A 355 21.45 17.01 22.73
N ASP A 356 22.49 16.71 21.94
CA ASP A 356 23.27 17.66 21.13
C ASP A 356 22.46 18.55 20.15
N SER A 357 21.15 18.31 20.00
CA SER A 357 20.25 19.17 19.23
C SER A 357 18.97 19.43 20.02
N GLN A 358 18.85 20.65 20.56
CA GLN A 358 17.61 21.14 21.18
C GLN A 358 16.47 21.34 20.16
N GLN A 359 16.72 21.16 18.86
CA GLN A 359 15.74 21.40 17.79
C GLN A 359 14.66 20.31 17.69
N ILE A 360 14.60 19.30 18.58
CA ILE A 360 13.67 18.17 18.44
C ILE A 360 13.02 17.74 19.78
N LEU A 361 12.87 18.64 20.74
CA LEU A 361 12.14 18.37 22.00
C LEU A 361 10.66 18.74 21.85
N MET A 362 9.93 17.95 21.05
CA MET A 362 8.55 18.29 20.63
C MET A 362 7.62 18.60 21.80
N LEU A 363 7.47 17.67 22.75
CA LEU A 363 6.49 17.84 23.84
C LEU A 363 6.82 19.02 24.77
N GLN A 364 8.11 19.29 25.01
CA GLN A 364 8.53 20.44 25.80
C GLN A 364 8.13 21.75 25.12
N ARG A 365 8.38 21.86 23.82
CA ARG A 365 7.98 23.04 23.04
C ARG A 365 6.47 23.21 22.96
N ILE A 366 5.71 22.12 22.87
CA ILE A 366 4.24 22.18 22.93
C ILE A 366 3.78 22.68 24.30
N ASN A 367 4.38 22.19 25.38
CA ASN A 367 4.07 22.65 26.74
C ASN A 367 4.36 24.15 26.90
N GLU A 368 5.54 24.61 26.46
CA GLU A 368 5.94 26.02 26.51
C GLU A 368 5.04 26.91 25.64
N GLU A 369 4.77 26.49 24.42
CA GLU A 369 4.05 27.32 23.46
C GLU A 369 2.55 27.39 23.78
N PHE A 370 1.92 26.29 24.21
CA PHE A 370 0.47 26.24 24.43
C PHE A 370 0.07 26.30 25.91
N ASP A 371 1.02 26.52 26.81
CA ASP A 371 0.79 26.53 28.26
C ASP A 371 0.03 25.28 28.75
N VAL A 372 0.51 24.11 28.29
CA VAL A 372 0.01 22.80 28.68
C VAL A 372 1.09 22.02 29.41
N ASP A 373 0.69 20.94 30.09
CA ASP A 373 1.58 20.14 30.93
C ASP A 373 1.57 18.67 30.50
N ILE A 374 1.89 18.38 29.25
CA ILE A 374 1.98 17.01 28.75
C ILE A 374 3.18 16.32 29.43
N PRO A 375 2.99 15.16 30.10
CA PRO A 375 4.12 14.41 30.65
C PRO A 375 5.09 13.99 29.54
N VAL A 376 6.34 14.43 29.64
CA VAL A 376 7.39 14.15 28.65
C VAL A 376 7.93 12.74 28.86
N ASN A 377 7.33 11.77 28.15
CA ASN A 377 7.79 10.37 28.13
C ASN A 377 7.67 9.78 26.70
N PRO A 378 8.37 8.65 26.41
CA PRO A 378 8.40 8.07 25.07
C PRO A 378 7.02 7.76 24.48
N HIS A 379 6.12 7.19 25.28
CA HIS A 379 4.78 6.83 24.82
C HIS A 379 4.00 8.07 24.35
N ASN A 380 4.02 9.14 25.15
CA ASN A 380 3.33 10.38 24.81
C ASN A 380 3.95 11.06 23.58
N LEU A 381 5.28 10.99 23.44
CA LEU A 381 5.97 11.49 22.26
C LEU A 381 5.47 10.76 21.02
N PHE A 382 5.44 9.43 21.03
CA PHE A 382 5.00 8.65 19.87
C PHE A 382 3.52 8.88 19.56
N MET A 383 2.65 8.89 20.57
CA MET A 383 1.21 9.12 20.41
C MET A 383 0.90 10.49 19.79
N TRP A 384 1.66 11.54 20.15
CA TRP A 384 1.54 12.86 19.53
C TRP A 384 1.61 12.80 18.01
N PHE A 385 2.55 12.00 17.48
CA PHE A 385 2.73 11.87 16.04
C PHE A 385 1.80 10.81 15.42
N TYR A 386 1.70 9.62 16.03
CA TYR A 386 0.92 8.51 15.46
C TYR A 386 -0.58 8.79 15.37
N ALA A 387 -1.14 9.56 16.30
CA ALA A 387 -2.56 9.96 16.25
C ALA A 387 -2.89 10.80 15.00
N GLN A 388 -1.93 11.57 14.47
CA GLN A 388 -2.07 12.38 13.25
C GLN A 388 -1.96 11.54 11.96
N MET A 389 -1.59 10.26 12.05
CA MET A 389 -1.56 9.33 10.93
C MET A 389 -2.68 8.29 11.03
N ARG A 390 -2.92 7.73 12.21
CA ARG A 390 -3.98 6.74 12.44
C ARG A 390 -5.36 7.34 12.20
N GLY A 391 -5.61 8.57 12.68
CA GLY A 391 -6.87 9.27 12.46
C GLY A 391 -7.23 9.44 10.98
N PRO A 392 -6.34 10.03 10.16
CA PRO A 392 -6.57 10.12 8.72
C PRO A 392 -6.66 8.77 8.03
N ALA A 393 -5.82 7.80 8.43
CA ALA A 393 -5.89 6.45 7.89
C ALA A 393 -7.27 5.82 8.13
N ARG A 394 -7.85 6.01 9.32
CA ARG A 394 -9.22 5.56 9.65
C ARG A 394 -10.26 6.25 8.77
N ALA A 395 -10.17 7.56 8.59
CA ALA A 395 -11.13 8.34 7.82
C ALA A 395 -11.12 7.98 6.33
N LEU A 396 -9.93 7.79 5.76
CA LEU A 396 -9.74 7.58 4.32
C LEU A 396 -9.58 6.12 3.92
N ASN A 397 -9.61 5.20 4.90
CA ASN A 397 -9.36 3.77 4.71
C ASN A 397 -8.01 3.48 4.03
N THR A 398 -6.96 4.14 4.51
CA THR A 398 -5.60 4.01 3.98
C THR A 398 -4.65 3.33 4.96
N LYS A 399 -3.44 3.05 4.51
CA LYS A 399 -2.36 2.51 5.33
C LYS A 399 -1.58 3.64 6.00
N TRP A 400 -0.81 3.31 7.03
CA TRP A 400 0.19 4.22 7.59
C TRP A 400 1.39 3.46 8.12
N GLY A 401 2.47 4.16 8.42
CA GLY A 401 3.68 3.56 8.97
C GLY A 401 4.71 4.55 9.46
N MET A 402 5.89 4.03 9.75
CA MET A 402 6.98 4.79 10.35
C MET A 402 8.34 4.35 9.80
N SER A 403 9.33 5.20 9.96
CA SER A 403 10.71 4.87 9.64
C SER A 403 11.70 5.35 10.68
N ILE A 404 12.72 4.55 10.95
CA ILE A 404 13.79 4.91 11.89
C ILE A 404 14.91 5.62 11.15
N TYR A 405 15.29 6.79 11.68
CA TYR A 405 16.48 7.53 11.30
C TYR A 405 17.59 7.35 12.33
N GLY A 406 18.85 7.45 11.90
CA GLY A 406 20.04 7.44 12.76
C GLY A 406 20.04 8.54 13.84
N GLN A 407 19.25 9.59 13.64
CA GLN A 407 19.01 10.65 14.61
C GLN A 407 18.06 10.25 15.74
N ALA A 408 17.32 9.14 15.66
CA ALA A 408 16.51 8.68 16.78
C ALA A 408 17.42 8.16 17.91
N GLU A 409 17.13 8.51 19.16
CA GLU A 409 17.84 7.92 20.32
C GLU A 409 17.68 6.39 20.32
N PRO A 410 18.77 5.60 20.43
CA PRO A 410 18.71 4.15 20.27
C PRO A 410 17.68 3.45 21.16
N HIS A 411 17.51 3.92 22.41
CA HIS A 411 16.57 3.34 23.36
C HIS A 411 15.09 3.62 23.02
N LEU A 412 14.80 4.59 22.14
CA LEU A 412 13.44 4.93 21.69
C LEU A 412 13.01 4.18 20.43
N ARG A 413 13.96 3.68 19.63
CA ARG A 413 13.70 3.07 18.31
C ARG A 413 12.74 1.89 18.40
N PHE A 414 13.11 0.84 19.14
CA PHE A 414 12.26 -0.34 19.25
C PHE A 414 10.92 -0.09 19.97
N PRO A 415 10.85 0.65 21.10
CA PRO A 415 9.57 1.03 21.71
C PRO A 415 8.62 1.74 20.73
N SER A 416 9.13 2.61 19.87
CA SER A 416 8.31 3.28 18.86
C SER A 416 7.79 2.31 17.79
N MET A 417 8.64 1.41 17.28
CA MET A 417 8.25 0.37 16.32
C MET A 417 7.16 -0.56 16.90
N LYS A 418 7.33 -0.96 18.17
CA LYS A 418 6.35 -1.77 18.90
C LYS A 418 4.99 -1.05 18.98
N LEU A 419 4.97 0.20 19.46
CA LEU A 419 3.72 0.95 19.57
C LEU A 419 3.07 1.19 18.20
N ALA A 420 3.86 1.53 17.18
CA ALA A 420 3.35 1.66 15.81
C ALA A 420 2.71 0.35 15.34
N TYR A 421 3.37 -0.79 15.60
CA TYR A 421 2.83 -2.10 15.27
C TYR A 421 1.49 -2.38 15.97
N ASP A 422 1.42 -2.10 17.27
CA ASP A 422 0.21 -2.30 18.08
C ASP A 422 -0.93 -1.36 17.67
N MET A 423 -0.62 -0.23 17.04
CA MET A 423 -1.60 0.73 16.50
C MET A 423 -1.99 0.45 15.04
N GLY A 424 -1.44 -0.60 14.42
CA GLY A 424 -1.79 -1.00 13.05
C GLY A 424 -0.94 -0.39 11.95
N ALA A 425 0.27 0.11 12.23
CA ALA A 425 1.22 0.53 11.20
C ALA A 425 1.62 -0.63 10.29
N GLU A 426 1.43 -0.50 8.98
CA GLU A 426 1.76 -1.55 8.00
C GLU A 426 3.19 -1.43 7.48
N PHE A 427 3.83 -0.27 7.62
CA PHE A 427 5.21 -0.02 7.16
C PHE A 427 6.15 0.29 8.34
N ILE A 428 7.29 -0.38 8.38
CA ILE A 428 8.39 -0.10 9.32
C ILE A 428 9.71 -0.09 8.54
N TRP A 429 10.23 1.09 8.23
CA TRP A 429 11.38 1.23 7.35
C TRP A 429 12.63 1.76 8.05
N PHE A 430 13.79 1.54 7.43
CA PHE A 430 15.08 2.07 7.89
C PHE A 430 15.66 3.04 6.87
N TRP A 431 16.04 4.24 7.30
CA TRP A 431 16.80 5.13 6.44
C TRP A 431 18.26 4.69 6.36
N THR A 432 18.72 4.39 5.15
CA THR A 432 20.01 3.69 4.91
C THR A 432 20.93 4.52 4.02
N SER A 433 21.06 5.81 4.28
CA SER A 433 22.03 6.68 3.60
C SER A 433 22.22 7.97 4.38
N ASP A 434 23.13 8.83 3.90
CA ASP A 434 23.39 10.17 4.46
C ASP A 434 24.12 10.17 5.82
N HIS A 435 24.54 11.34 6.31
CA HIS A 435 25.47 11.49 7.42
C HIS A 435 24.95 10.95 8.77
N ASP A 436 24.10 11.68 9.47
CA ASP A 436 23.56 11.30 10.80
C ASP A 436 22.15 10.74 10.70
N HIS A 437 21.55 10.76 9.51
CA HIS A 437 20.27 10.12 9.20
C HIS A 437 20.41 8.59 9.01
N HIS A 438 21.60 8.07 8.69
CA HIS A 438 21.81 6.65 8.43
C HIS A 438 21.68 5.78 9.69
N VAL A 439 20.87 4.72 9.61
CA VAL A 439 20.83 3.64 10.59
C VAL A 439 21.85 2.56 10.19
N PRO A 440 22.87 2.24 11.03
CA PRO A 440 23.87 1.23 10.71
C PRO A 440 23.27 -0.14 10.38
N TYR A 441 23.85 -0.86 9.42
CA TYR A 441 23.36 -2.15 8.94
C TYR A 441 23.13 -3.17 10.05
N THR A 442 24.09 -3.33 10.96
CA THR A 442 23.99 -4.27 12.09
C THR A 442 22.83 -3.93 13.03
N GLU A 443 22.53 -2.64 13.17
CA GLU A 443 21.42 -2.18 13.98
C GLU A 443 20.06 -2.41 13.29
N GLN A 444 19.98 -2.21 11.96
CA GLN A 444 18.78 -2.57 11.19
C GLN A 444 18.44 -4.04 11.36
N LEU A 445 19.43 -4.94 11.27
CA LEU A 445 19.24 -6.37 11.49
C LEU A 445 18.75 -6.68 12.91
N ALA A 446 19.32 -6.03 13.92
CA ALA A 446 18.90 -6.23 15.31
C ALA A 446 17.47 -5.76 15.56
N LEU A 447 17.09 -4.59 15.04
CA LEU A 447 15.74 -4.05 15.16
C LEU A 447 14.72 -4.88 14.38
N ALA A 448 15.06 -5.33 13.17
CA ALA A 448 14.22 -6.21 12.36
C ALA A 448 13.94 -7.53 13.10
N ARG A 449 14.97 -8.21 13.63
CA ARG A 449 14.81 -9.45 14.40
C ARG A 449 13.87 -9.26 15.58
N ARG A 450 14.09 -8.21 16.38
CA ARG A 450 13.22 -7.89 17.53
C ARG A 450 11.77 -7.63 17.12
N MET A 451 11.57 -6.92 16.02
CA MET A 451 10.23 -6.62 15.51
C MET A 451 9.54 -7.88 14.99
N THR A 452 10.25 -8.74 14.27
CA THR A 452 9.74 -10.01 13.79
C THR A 452 9.39 -10.96 14.94
N ASP A 453 10.24 -11.06 15.97
CA ASP A 453 9.96 -11.87 17.16
C ASP A 453 8.77 -11.33 17.96
N TYR A 454 8.66 -10.01 18.09
CA TYR A 454 7.49 -9.38 18.70
C TYR A 454 6.22 -9.69 17.90
N ALA A 455 6.24 -9.52 16.58
CA ALA A 455 5.10 -9.78 15.71
C ALA A 455 4.68 -11.27 15.66
N LYS A 456 5.60 -12.20 15.93
CA LYS A 456 5.30 -13.63 16.08
C LYS A 456 4.63 -13.94 17.42
N THR A 457 5.07 -13.30 18.49
CA THR A 457 4.56 -13.51 19.85
C THR A 457 3.32 -12.68 20.18
N HIS A 458 3.05 -11.64 19.38
CA HIS A 458 1.93 -10.71 19.51
C HIS A 458 1.23 -10.56 18.15
N PRO A 459 0.62 -11.62 17.60
CA PRO A 459 -0.07 -11.54 16.31
C PRO A 459 -1.18 -10.48 16.37
N ARG A 460 -1.23 -9.60 15.37
CA ARG A 460 -2.23 -8.54 15.31
C ARG A 460 -3.65 -9.13 15.22
N PRO A 461 -4.63 -8.47 15.86
CA PRO A 461 -6.03 -8.65 15.46
C PRO A 461 -6.24 -8.05 14.06
N ASP A 462 -7.50 -8.02 13.64
CA ASP A 462 -7.87 -7.35 12.38
C ASP A 462 -7.32 -5.90 12.28
N LEU A 463 -6.75 -5.55 11.12
CA LEU A 463 -6.11 -4.25 10.92
C LEU A 463 -7.11 -3.09 11.00
N ASP A 464 -8.35 -3.28 10.54
CA ASP A 464 -9.36 -2.24 10.61
C ASP A 464 -9.77 -1.99 12.07
N LYS A 465 -9.77 -3.04 12.91
CA LYS A 465 -9.94 -2.89 14.36
C LYS A 465 -8.83 -2.05 14.99
N LEU A 466 -7.57 -2.27 14.62
CA LEU A 466 -6.44 -1.48 15.12
C LEU A 466 -6.51 -0.02 14.66
N ARG A 467 -6.85 0.20 13.37
CA ARG A 467 -7.03 1.53 12.79
C ARG A 467 -8.17 2.30 13.47
N ARG A 468 -9.17 1.60 14.00
CA ARG A 468 -10.33 2.16 14.73
C ARG A 468 -10.16 2.18 16.25
N ALA A 469 -8.97 1.91 16.79
CA ALA A 469 -8.74 1.83 18.24
C ALA A 469 -8.70 3.20 18.96
N GLY A 470 -8.79 4.33 18.24
CA GLY A 470 -9.01 5.64 18.84
C GLY A 470 -10.42 5.77 19.40
N THR A 471 -10.55 6.06 20.69
CA THR A 471 -11.86 6.27 21.34
C THR A 471 -12.28 7.74 21.29
N THR A 472 -11.31 8.66 21.27
CA THR A 472 -11.56 10.11 21.14
C THR A 472 -11.09 10.63 19.79
N ALA A 473 -11.95 11.32 19.05
CA ALA A 473 -11.56 12.09 17.87
C ALA A 473 -11.39 13.56 18.23
N ILE A 474 -10.24 14.13 17.88
CA ILE A 474 -9.96 15.56 18.00
C ILE A 474 -9.96 16.12 16.58
N VAL A 475 -11.05 16.78 16.23
CA VAL A 475 -11.33 17.20 14.86
C VAL A 475 -10.89 18.64 14.65
N LEU A 476 -9.90 18.83 13.78
CA LEU A 476 -9.39 20.17 13.42
C LEU A 476 -10.23 20.79 12.29
N PRO A 477 -10.31 22.12 12.16
CA PRO A 477 -10.90 22.72 10.99
C PRO A 477 -10.14 22.30 9.72
N TYR A 478 -10.83 22.14 8.61
CA TYR A 478 -10.20 21.73 7.36
C TYR A 478 -9.14 22.75 6.92
N GLY A 479 -7.96 22.26 6.54
CA GLY A 479 -6.76 23.06 6.25
C GLY A 479 -5.84 23.29 7.43
N TYR A 480 -6.28 23.05 8.68
CA TYR A 480 -5.42 23.15 9.86
C TYR A 480 -4.64 21.84 10.07
N THR A 481 -3.48 21.97 10.71
CA THR A 481 -2.55 20.91 11.09
C THR A 481 -2.00 21.19 12.48
N LEU A 482 -1.72 20.16 13.27
CA LEU A 482 -1.00 20.37 14.54
C LEU A 482 0.43 20.83 14.26
N PRO A 483 0.99 21.69 15.12
CA PRO A 483 2.36 22.13 14.99
C PRO A 483 3.32 20.95 15.19
N THR A 484 4.33 20.92 14.35
CA THR A 484 5.55 20.15 14.53
C THR A 484 6.70 21.08 14.89
N VAL A 485 7.74 20.58 15.55
CA VAL A 485 8.97 21.35 15.83
C VAL A 485 9.58 21.96 14.57
N TRP A 486 9.39 21.32 13.42
CA TRP A 486 9.75 21.86 12.11
C TRP A 486 8.88 23.08 11.74
N GLN A 487 7.56 22.98 11.85
CA GLN A 487 6.68 24.14 11.62
C GLN A 487 6.87 25.28 12.64
N LEU A 488 7.25 24.95 13.87
CA LEU A 488 7.49 25.94 14.93
C LEU A 488 8.81 26.70 14.74
N PHE A 489 9.84 26.09 14.14
CA PHE A 489 11.19 26.68 14.17
C PHE A 489 12.05 26.49 12.91
N THR A 490 11.60 25.78 11.86
CA THR A 490 12.46 25.40 10.75
C THR A 490 11.76 25.37 9.39
N TRP A 491 12.32 26.14 8.44
CA TRP A 491 12.04 26.12 6.99
C TRP A 491 10.58 26.38 6.56
N GLY A 492 10.25 27.67 6.40
CA GLY A 492 9.61 28.14 5.16
C GLY A 492 8.12 27.89 4.93
N THR A 493 7.34 27.36 5.87
CA THR A 493 5.88 27.41 5.70
C THR A 493 5.31 28.68 6.32
N HIS A 494 5.31 29.80 5.57
CA HIS A 494 4.51 30.99 5.92
C HIS A 494 2.98 30.69 6.00
N ILE A 495 2.59 29.45 5.76
CA ILE A 495 1.21 28.96 5.79
C ILE A 495 0.70 28.66 7.19
N TYR A 496 1.53 28.06 8.05
CA TYR A 496 1.15 27.60 9.38
C TYR A 496 1.83 28.34 10.56
N PRO A 497 2.25 29.62 10.46
CA PRO A 497 2.83 30.28 11.62
C PRO A 497 1.74 30.53 12.66
N LEU A 498 2.10 30.38 13.93
CA LEU A 498 1.14 30.39 15.04
C LEU A 498 0.43 31.73 15.24
N ASP A 499 1.05 32.83 14.84
CA ASP A 499 0.55 34.20 14.90
C ASP A 499 -0.31 34.59 13.69
N ARG A 500 -0.41 33.73 12.66
CA ARG A 500 -1.28 33.96 11.50
C ARG A 500 -2.72 34.11 11.96
N LYS A 501 -3.36 35.20 11.58
CA LYS A 501 -4.79 35.41 11.80
C LYS A 501 -5.66 34.81 10.70
N ASN A 502 -6.83 34.31 11.08
CA ASN A 502 -7.87 33.87 10.17
C ASN A 502 -8.96 34.95 9.99
N ARG A 503 -10.05 34.62 9.31
CA ARG A 503 -11.17 35.54 9.03
C ARG A 503 -11.95 36.01 10.27
N PHE A 504 -11.77 35.36 11.41
CA PHE A 504 -12.35 35.72 12.70
C PHE A 504 -11.40 36.56 13.56
N ASP A 505 -10.27 37.03 13.00
CA ASP A 505 -9.19 37.74 13.70
C ASP A 505 -8.50 36.92 14.81
N LEU A 506 -8.77 35.61 14.87
CA LEU A 506 -8.09 34.66 15.75
C LEU A 506 -6.78 34.19 15.12
N THR A 507 -5.74 34.11 15.94
CA THR A 507 -4.47 33.50 15.59
C THR A 507 -4.60 31.99 15.42
N TYR A 508 -3.72 31.40 14.62
CA TYR A 508 -3.66 29.96 14.41
C TYR A 508 -3.45 29.20 15.74
N LYS A 509 -2.67 29.79 16.66
CA LYS A 509 -2.51 29.32 18.03
C LYS A 509 -3.81 29.29 18.81
N GLU A 510 -4.60 30.37 18.79
CA GLU A 510 -5.88 30.43 19.49
C GLU A 510 -6.86 29.38 18.97
N VAL A 511 -6.90 29.15 17.66
CA VAL A 511 -7.73 28.09 17.05
C VAL A 511 -7.28 26.69 17.49
N LEU A 512 -5.97 26.43 17.57
CA LEU A 512 -5.45 25.11 17.94
C LEU A 512 -5.42 24.83 19.45
N SER A 513 -5.47 25.86 20.30
CA SER A 513 -5.33 25.73 21.75
C SER A 513 -6.37 24.75 22.36
N PRO A 514 -7.65 24.77 21.98
CA PRO A 514 -8.61 23.77 22.48
C PRO A 514 -8.27 22.34 22.07
N ALA A 515 -7.80 22.10 20.84
CA ALA A 515 -7.36 20.78 20.40
C ALA A 515 -6.17 20.28 21.23
N ILE A 516 -5.18 21.14 21.46
CA ILE A 516 -3.96 20.79 22.20
C ILE A 516 -4.25 20.52 23.68
N ASN A 517 -5.17 21.27 24.29
CA ASN A 517 -5.65 20.98 25.64
C ASN A 517 -6.33 19.60 25.73
N GLU A 518 -7.17 19.25 24.76
CA GLU A 518 -7.81 17.92 24.72
C GLU A 518 -6.78 16.80 24.48
N ILE A 519 -5.78 17.02 23.62
CA ILE A 519 -4.66 16.09 23.43
C ILE A 519 -3.90 15.92 24.74
N ALA A 520 -3.58 17.01 25.44
CA ALA A 520 -2.88 16.97 26.72
C ALA A 520 -3.69 16.19 27.77
N TYR A 521 -5.00 16.40 27.83
CA TYR A 521 -5.90 15.61 28.67
C TYR A 521 -5.85 14.12 28.31
N CYS A 522 -5.95 13.77 27.02
CA CYS A 522 -5.89 12.38 26.57
C CYS A 522 -4.56 11.71 26.95
N LEU A 523 -3.44 12.40 26.71
CA LEU A 523 -2.09 11.89 27.02
C LEU A 523 -1.86 11.73 28.53
N LYS A 524 -2.31 12.68 29.36
CA LYS A 524 -2.25 12.57 30.82
C LYS A 524 -3.01 11.36 31.35
N ASN A 525 -4.18 11.10 30.76
CA ASN A 525 -5.11 10.05 31.22
C ASN A 525 -4.98 8.73 30.44
N LYS A 526 -3.97 8.60 29.57
CA LYS A 526 -3.74 7.42 28.73
C LYS A 526 -4.95 7.02 27.88
N ILE A 527 -5.70 8.01 27.39
CA ILE A 527 -6.84 7.82 26.50
C ILE A 527 -6.30 7.71 25.07
N SER A 528 -6.73 6.68 24.34
CA SER A 528 -6.41 6.52 22.91
C SER A 528 -7.21 7.54 22.09
N TYR A 529 -6.52 8.39 21.35
CA TYR A 529 -7.15 9.43 20.54
C TYR A 529 -6.62 9.46 19.11
N ASP A 530 -7.40 10.04 18.22
CA ASP A 530 -7.06 10.32 16.83
C ASP A 530 -7.16 11.83 16.58
N VAL A 531 -6.28 12.34 15.73
CA VAL A 531 -6.32 13.73 15.26
C VAL A 531 -6.63 13.70 13.78
N VAL A 532 -7.68 14.40 13.37
CA VAL A 532 -8.17 14.33 11.99
C VAL A 532 -8.82 15.65 11.59
N PRO A 533 -8.55 16.21 10.41
CA PRO A 533 -9.28 17.37 9.91
C PRO A 533 -10.76 17.05 9.62
N ALA A 534 -11.59 18.08 9.67
CA ALA A 534 -13.00 18.08 9.28
C ALA A 534 -13.20 17.94 7.75
N GLY A 535 -12.52 16.97 7.12
CA GLY A 535 -12.64 16.69 5.69
C GLY A 535 -13.86 15.82 5.37
N LYS A 536 -14.20 15.72 4.08
CA LYS A 536 -15.42 15.04 3.61
C LYS A 536 -15.50 13.55 3.99
N ALA A 537 -14.36 12.90 4.16
CA ALA A 537 -14.29 11.47 4.50
C ALA A 537 -14.33 11.20 6.01
N PHE A 538 -14.27 12.23 6.86
CA PHE A 538 -14.35 12.01 8.30
C PHE A 538 -15.74 11.50 8.70
N ASP A 539 -15.75 10.37 9.39
CA ASP A 539 -16.94 9.77 9.97
C ASP A 539 -16.77 9.67 11.50
N PRO A 540 -17.60 10.35 12.31
CA PRO A 540 -17.53 10.26 13.77
C PRO A 540 -18.02 8.91 14.32
N VAL A 541 -18.61 8.03 13.49
CA VAL A 541 -19.13 6.74 13.95
C VAL A 541 -18.01 5.87 14.56
N GLY A 542 -18.32 5.32 15.72
CA GLY A 542 -17.43 4.44 16.48
C GLY A 542 -16.37 5.16 17.32
N TYR A 543 -16.44 6.49 17.44
CA TYR A 543 -15.75 7.20 18.53
C TYR A 543 -16.69 7.35 19.73
N GLU A 544 -16.14 7.24 20.94
CA GLU A 544 -16.86 7.48 22.20
C GLU A 544 -17.01 8.98 22.47
N LYS A 545 -16.00 9.76 22.08
CA LYS A 545 -15.97 11.22 22.20
C LYS A 545 -15.47 11.86 20.90
N VAL A 546 -16.13 12.92 20.48
CA VAL A 546 -15.68 13.75 19.35
C VAL A 546 -15.60 15.20 19.81
N VAL A 547 -14.41 15.80 19.70
CA VAL A 547 -14.12 17.19 20.05
C VAL A 547 -13.90 17.95 18.77
N TRP A 548 -14.90 18.73 18.35
CA TRP A 548 -14.86 19.45 17.08
C TRP A 548 -14.41 20.89 17.27
N ILE A 549 -13.31 21.27 16.65
CA ILE A 549 -12.78 22.62 16.74
C ILE A 549 -13.19 23.40 15.49
N GLY A 550 -13.89 24.52 15.69
CA GLY A 550 -14.20 25.45 14.60
C GLY A 550 -13.06 26.42 14.32
N GLU A 551 -13.05 27.00 13.11
CA GLU A 551 -12.14 28.12 12.78
C GLU A 551 -12.35 29.34 13.69
N ASP A 552 -13.52 29.45 14.30
CA ASP A 552 -13.86 30.47 15.29
C ASP A 552 -13.36 30.13 16.71
N GLY A 553 -12.55 29.08 16.87
CA GLY A 553 -12.02 28.63 18.16
C GLY A 553 -13.04 27.95 19.07
N ILE A 554 -14.30 27.83 18.65
CA ILE A 554 -15.36 27.24 19.46
C ILE A 554 -15.30 25.72 19.37
N VAL A 555 -15.26 25.07 20.54
CA VAL A 555 -15.40 23.62 20.70
C VAL A 555 -16.87 23.25 20.58
N ARG A 556 -17.20 22.36 19.66
CA ARG A 556 -18.56 21.86 19.43
C ARG A 556 -18.64 20.37 19.75
N SER A 557 -19.77 19.97 20.31
CA SER A 557 -20.14 18.56 20.51
C SER A 557 -20.98 18.09 19.31
N PRO A 558 -20.86 16.83 18.84
CA PRO A 558 -21.52 16.30 17.63
C PRO A 558 -23.06 16.29 17.63
N VAL A 559 -23.74 16.89 18.61
CA VAL A 559 -25.20 17.06 18.64
C VAL A 559 -25.67 18.22 17.75
N ASP A 560 -24.73 18.99 17.18
CA ASP A 560 -25.04 20.10 16.27
C ASP A 560 -25.02 19.62 14.80
N ASP A 561 -26.20 19.23 14.28
CA ASP A 561 -26.42 18.70 12.92
C ASP A 561 -26.01 19.68 11.79
N SER A 562 -25.63 20.92 12.12
CA SER A 562 -25.20 21.97 11.20
C SER A 562 -23.79 21.78 10.62
N LEU A 563 -23.02 20.79 11.09
CA LEU A 563 -21.58 20.65 10.82
C LEU A 563 -21.20 19.56 9.81
N LYS A 564 -22.17 18.83 9.23
CA LYS A 564 -21.88 17.97 8.08
C LYS A 564 -21.52 18.88 6.90
N PRO A 565 -20.39 18.67 6.20
CA PRO A 565 -20.07 19.46 5.02
C PRO A 565 -21.23 19.37 4.03
N SER A 566 -21.70 20.52 3.55
CA SER A 566 -22.69 20.58 2.48
C SER A 566 -22.19 19.73 1.30
N LYS A 567 -23.04 18.81 0.84
CA LYS A 567 -22.75 17.81 -0.20
C LYS A 567 -21.98 18.37 -1.39
#